data_AF-A0A8T5HBC5-F1
#
_entry.id   AF-A0A8T5HBC5-F1
#
_cell.length_a   1.000
_cell.length_b   1.000
_cell.length_c   1.000
_cell.angle_alpha   90.00
_cell.angle_beta   90.00
_cell.angle_gamma   90.00
#
_symmetry.space_group_name_H-M   'P 1'
#
loop_
_entity.id
_entity.type
_entity.pdbx_description
1 polymer ?
#
loop_
_entity_poly.entity_id
_entity_poly.type
_entity_poly.pdbx_seq_one_letter_code
_entity_poly.pdbx_strand_id
1 'polypeptide(L)'
;MFKFIKELFKKKPAEELKVEEILFEKVGDWVNQHTSEIIEDIDKEINESYERLVETIKETKQRLEELKKAELRNDKIALRAKQIMEGNRTTYISRAILFLDSLDTENRGFFTAKKFYKDFQGKIGSFNKQTIRSYYVLQEFLANESSKVAEGLKNIDKIIREIRDVIDKSPISDLDEIKTNLKEFKEKQAILSESGKETTKKKQELESYREAREKVEKKILELKKGPAYLGYKRLDEEREDLKKQIKDFEDKLSNDFSLLSRPLRKYSRVAMNESLVAKYATSPVLALLSDEKQEIIEVLKKLKENIKENKVELKDKQKEKTLQAIERLSAHYFKDFLSKHSALKSKKKNIDGQLLGNSVNQDYNDMLYKQEHFIKKCKQVIEDLNHHDKSKNKAELGPIKEKLENMLGKMVMKKVVIVDELGKKKEDKEESSSEKYQSDEENQEKENKADSEESKE
;
A
#
# COMPACT_ATOMS: atom_id res chain seq x y z
N MET A 1 -67.47 -20.44 17.67
CA MET A 1 -66.19 -21.13 17.39
C MET A 1 -65.21 -20.30 16.54
N PHE A 2 -65.65 -19.51 15.55
CA PHE A 2 -64.77 -18.68 14.69
C PHE A 2 -64.09 -17.45 15.32
N LYS A 3 -64.49 -17.01 16.53
CA LYS A 3 -63.82 -15.91 17.26
C LYS A 3 -62.54 -16.36 17.98
N PHE A 4 -62.48 -17.60 18.45
CA PHE A 4 -61.33 -18.15 19.18
C PHE A 4 -60.10 -18.38 18.28
N ILE A 5 -60.33 -18.85 17.04
CA ILE A 5 -59.26 -19.03 16.04
C ILE A 5 -58.72 -17.66 15.58
N LYS A 6 -59.56 -16.62 15.50
CA LYS A 6 -59.11 -15.25 15.16
C LYS A 6 -58.25 -14.60 16.26
N GLU A 7 -58.35 -15.05 17.51
CA GLU A 7 -57.49 -14.57 18.60
C GLU A 7 -56.14 -15.30 18.65
N LEU A 8 -56.07 -16.56 18.22
CA LEU A 8 -54.81 -17.31 18.10
C LEU A 8 -53.90 -16.81 16.96
N PHE A 9 -54.43 -16.09 15.97
CA PHE A 9 -53.68 -15.52 14.84
C PHE A 9 -53.58 -13.98 14.86
N LYS A 10 -54.05 -13.32 15.92
CA LYS A 10 -53.60 -11.94 16.19
C LYS A 10 -52.14 -12.03 16.61
N LYS A 11 -51.22 -11.83 15.66
CA LYS A 11 -49.85 -11.42 15.97
C LYS A 11 -49.99 -10.29 17.00
N LYS A 12 -49.57 -10.54 18.24
CA LYS A 12 -49.35 -9.46 19.20
C LYS A 12 -48.53 -8.42 18.45
N PRO A 13 -48.93 -7.13 18.41
CA PRO A 13 -48.04 -6.11 17.90
C PRO A 13 -46.72 -6.31 18.66
N ALA A 14 -45.63 -6.52 17.93
CA ALA A 14 -44.33 -6.65 18.56
C ALA A 14 -44.18 -5.43 19.45
N GLU A 15 -44.06 -5.64 20.77
CA GLU A 15 -43.70 -4.55 21.67
C GLU A 15 -42.46 -3.91 21.04
N GLU A 16 -42.58 -2.64 20.67
CA GLU A 16 -41.44 -1.88 20.15
C GLU A 16 -40.37 -1.95 21.25
N LEU A 17 -39.35 -2.81 21.04
CA LEU A 17 -38.24 -2.95 21.96
C LEU A 17 -37.67 -1.55 22.13
N LYS A 18 -37.76 -1.00 23.36
CA LYS A 18 -37.21 0.31 23.69
C LYS A 18 -35.75 0.32 23.24
N VAL A 19 -35.47 1.16 22.24
CA VAL A 19 -34.13 1.32 21.68
C VAL A 19 -33.36 2.26 22.59
N GLU A 20 -32.23 1.80 23.10
CA GLU A 20 -31.33 2.61 23.89
C GLU A 20 -30.12 3.02 23.03
N GLU A 21 -30.02 4.32 22.76
CA GLU A 21 -28.91 4.88 21.99
C GLU A 21 -27.79 5.32 22.94
N ILE A 22 -26.58 4.84 22.67
CA ILE A 22 -25.41 5.10 23.52
C ILE A 22 -24.29 5.68 22.66
N LEU A 23 -23.78 6.85 23.06
CA LEU A 23 -22.56 7.39 22.45
C LEU A 23 -21.39 6.46 22.70
N PHE A 24 -20.64 6.12 21.66
CA PHE A 24 -19.54 5.18 21.75
C PHE A 24 -18.56 5.48 22.89
N GLU A 25 -18.17 6.75 23.04
CA GLU A 25 -17.24 7.20 24.08
C GLU A 25 -17.74 6.85 25.50
N LYS A 26 -19.06 6.82 25.67
CA LYS A 26 -19.74 6.52 26.94
C LYS A 26 -20.06 5.03 27.12
N VAL A 27 -19.83 4.16 26.13
CA VAL A 27 -20.18 2.73 26.24
C VAL A 27 -19.42 2.06 27.38
N GLY A 28 -18.16 2.43 27.61
CA GLY A 28 -17.39 1.90 28.75
C GLY A 28 -18.01 2.25 30.09
N ASP A 29 -18.38 3.51 30.29
CA ASP A 29 -19.02 3.99 31.51
C ASP A 29 -20.41 3.36 31.67
N TRP A 30 -21.15 3.26 30.57
CA TRP A 30 -22.46 2.63 30.54
C TRP A 30 -22.39 1.16 30.94
N VAL A 31 -21.40 0.40 30.44
CA VAL A 31 -21.18 -1.00 30.84
C VAL A 31 -20.87 -1.07 32.33
N ASN A 32 -20.00 -0.23 32.86
CA ASN A 32 -19.67 -0.22 34.28
C ASN A 32 -20.91 0.09 35.14
N GLN A 33 -21.70 1.08 34.74
CA GLN A 33 -22.93 1.48 35.44
C GLN A 33 -23.93 0.32 35.51
N HIS A 34 -24.11 -0.42 34.41
CA HIS A 34 -25.10 -1.50 34.33
C HIS A 34 -24.58 -2.86 34.85
N THR A 35 -23.27 -3.00 35.11
CA THR A 35 -22.69 -4.25 35.63
C THR A 35 -22.39 -4.21 37.11
N SER A 36 -22.18 -3.04 37.72
CA SER A 36 -21.68 -2.96 39.11
C SER A 36 -22.62 -3.64 40.12
N GLU A 37 -23.91 -3.31 40.10
CA GLU A 37 -24.90 -3.94 41.00
C GLU A 37 -25.05 -5.45 40.72
N ILE A 38 -25.04 -5.85 39.44
CA ILE A 38 -25.13 -7.27 39.04
C ILE A 38 -23.92 -8.06 39.54
N ILE A 39 -22.73 -7.47 39.49
CA ILE A 39 -21.50 -8.08 39.99
C ILE A 39 -21.58 -8.26 41.51
N GLU A 40 -22.05 -7.25 42.25
CA GLU A 40 -22.21 -7.34 43.71
C GLU A 40 -23.16 -8.48 44.11
N ASP A 41 -24.29 -8.62 43.42
CA ASP A 41 -25.26 -9.70 43.66
C ASP A 41 -24.66 -11.09 43.36
N ILE A 42 -23.96 -11.23 42.23
CA ILE A 42 -23.30 -12.48 41.85
C ILE A 42 -22.17 -12.83 42.82
N ASP A 43 -21.37 -11.84 43.22
CA ASP A 43 -20.28 -12.04 44.18
C ASP A 43 -20.80 -12.57 45.50
N LYS A 44 -21.96 -12.11 45.95
CA LYS A 44 -22.62 -12.65 47.14
C LYS A 44 -22.97 -14.13 46.99
N GLU A 45 -23.62 -14.53 45.90
CA GLU A 45 -24.00 -15.93 45.65
C GLU A 45 -22.78 -16.85 45.47
N ILE A 46 -21.74 -16.35 44.80
CA ILE A 46 -20.45 -17.04 44.65
C ILE A 46 -19.79 -17.22 46.03
N ASN A 47 -19.78 -16.17 46.86
CA ASN A 47 -19.17 -16.21 48.20
C ASN A 47 -19.85 -17.22 49.12
N GLU A 48 -21.19 -17.26 49.12
CA GLU A 48 -21.96 -18.27 49.85
C GLU A 48 -21.60 -19.70 49.40
N SER A 49 -21.36 -19.89 48.10
CA SER A 49 -20.92 -21.18 47.55
C SER A 49 -19.48 -21.51 47.94
N TYR A 50 -18.57 -20.54 48.02
CA TYR A 50 -17.21 -20.74 48.53
C TYR A 50 -17.20 -21.12 50.01
N GLU A 51 -18.08 -20.54 50.83
CA GLU A 51 -18.19 -20.93 52.25
C GLU A 51 -18.60 -22.39 52.40
N ARG A 52 -19.61 -22.83 51.62
CA ARG A 52 -20.01 -24.24 51.55
C ARG A 52 -18.87 -25.13 51.06
N LEU A 53 -18.10 -24.67 50.07
CA LEU A 53 -16.94 -25.39 49.54
C LEU A 53 -15.87 -25.60 50.61
N VAL A 54 -15.52 -24.55 51.36
CA VAL A 54 -14.50 -24.61 52.43
C VAL A 54 -14.90 -25.62 53.51
N GLU A 55 -16.15 -25.60 53.97
CA GLU A 55 -16.61 -26.57 54.98
C GLU A 55 -16.63 -27.99 54.40
N THR A 56 -17.07 -28.17 53.15
CA THR A 56 -17.06 -29.49 52.48
C THR A 56 -15.63 -30.04 52.32
N ILE A 57 -14.65 -29.18 52.02
CA ILE A 57 -13.23 -29.56 51.97
C ILE A 57 -12.76 -30.04 53.34
N LYS A 58 -13.09 -29.32 54.41
CA LYS A 58 -12.72 -29.65 55.78
C LYS A 58 -13.36 -30.97 56.23
N GLU A 59 -14.65 -31.18 55.97
CA GLU A 59 -15.33 -32.46 56.24
C GLU A 59 -14.70 -33.61 55.45
N THR A 60 -14.36 -33.39 54.18
CA THR A 60 -13.73 -34.42 53.35
C THR A 60 -12.34 -34.80 53.89
N LYS A 61 -11.57 -33.83 54.40
CA LYS A 61 -10.31 -34.10 55.11
C LYS A 61 -10.52 -34.90 56.40
N GLN A 62 -11.59 -34.64 57.15
CA GLN A 62 -11.94 -35.45 58.31
C GLN A 62 -12.28 -36.90 57.91
N ARG A 63 -13.05 -37.09 56.85
CA ARG A 63 -13.36 -38.43 56.30
C ARG A 63 -12.11 -39.18 55.84
N LEU A 64 -11.10 -38.47 55.32
CA LEU A 64 -9.80 -39.05 54.99
C LEU A 64 -9.04 -39.54 56.23
N GLU A 65 -9.11 -38.82 57.35
CA GLU A 65 -8.55 -39.27 58.63
C GLU A 65 -9.32 -40.47 59.22
N GLU A 66 -10.64 -40.54 59.03
CA GLU A 66 -11.43 -41.73 59.38
C GLU A 66 -11.00 -42.94 58.54
N LEU A 67 -10.86 -42.79 57.22
CA LEU A 67 -10.38 -43.84 56.33
C LEU A 67 -8.98 -44.34 56.71
N LYS A 68 -8.10 -43.43 57.16
CA LYS A 68 -6.75 -43.75 57.66
C LYS A 68 -6.77 -44.63 58.90
N LYS A 69 -7.73 -44.41 59.80
CA LYS A 69 -7.88 -45.13 61.08
C LYS A 69 -8.75 -46.38 60.97
N ALA A 70 -9.44 -46.56 59.86
CA ALA A 70 -10.36 -47.68 59.65
C ALA A 70 -9.66 -49.04 59.73
N GLU A 71 -10.34 -50.01 60.35
CA GLU A 71 -9.86 -51.37 60.54
C GLU A 71 -10.62 -52.36 59.64
N LEU A 72 -9.95 -53.46 59.27
CA LEU A 72 -10.57 -54.52 58.48
C LEU A 72 -11.57 -55.29 59.33
N ARG A 73 -12.77 -55.53 58.78
CA ARG A 73 -13.80 -56.33 59.47
C ARG A 73 -13.55 -57.84 59.42
N ASN A 74 -12.61 -58.29 58.57
CA ASN A 74 -12.26 -59.70 58.41
C ASN A 74 -10.77 -59.90 58.68
N ASP A 75 -10.45 -60.56 59.79
CA ASP A 75 -9.07 -60.79 60.21
C ASP A 75 -8.38 -61.94 59.43
N LYS A 76 -9.12 -62.68 58.60
CA LYS A 76 -8.61 -63.81 57.82
C LYS A 76 -8.14 -63.42 56.41
N ILE A 77 -7.73 -62.17 56.21
CA ILE A 77 -7.23 -61.69 54.91
C ILE A 77 -5.75 -62.04 54.77
N ALA A 78 -5.35 -62.54 53.59
CA ALA A 78 -3.95 -62.84 53.29
C ALA A 78 -3.05 -61.61 53.46
N LEU A 79 -1.86 -61.79 54.05
CA LEU A 79 -0.91 -60.71 54.34
C LEU A 79 -0.61 -59.85 53.10
N ARG A 80 -0.45 -60.48 51.94
CA ARG A 80 -0.21 -59.79 50.66
C ARG A 80 -1.37 -58.86 50.25
N ALA A 81 -2.62 -59.29 50.46
CA ALA A 81 -3.79 -58.47 50.16
C ALA A 81 -3.88 -57.27 51.13
N LYS A 82 -3.57 -57.48 52.42
CA LYS A 82 -3.48 -56.40 53.41
C LYS A 82 -2.43 -55.37 53.03
N GLN A 83 -1.23 -55.79 52.61
CA GLN A 83 -0.17 -54.88 52.15
C GLN A 83 -0.57 -54.08 50.91
N ILE A 84 -1.23 -54.71 49.92
CA ILE A 84 -1.73 -54.03 48.73
C ILE A 84 -2.77 -52.98 49.10
N MET A 85 -3.71 -53.31 49.99
CA MET A 85 -4.72 -52.38 50.48
C MET A 85 -4.07 -51.17 51.17
N GLU A 86 -3.13 -51.39 52.09
CA GLU A 86 -2.45 -50.33 52.84
C GLU A 86 -1.65 -49.37 51.95
N GLY A 87 -0.95 -49.90 50.95
CA GLY A 87 -0.22 -49.09 49.97
C GLY A 87 -1.16 -48.20 49.14
N ASN A 88 -2.30 -48.74 48.72
CA ASN A 88 -3.33 -47.97 48.02
C ASN A 88 -4.03 -46.96 48.94
N ARG A 89 -4.27 -47.30 50.20
CA ARG A 89 -4.82 -46.40 51.23
C ARG A 89 -3.96 -45.16 51.40
N THR A 90 -2.66 -45.38 51.62
CA THR A 90 -1.68 -44.30 51.82
C THR A 90 -1.60 -43.40 50.58
N THR A 91 -1.53 -44.01 49.40
CA THR A 91 -1.47 -43.29 48.12
C THR A 91 -2.74 -42.46 47.91
N TYR A 92 -3.92 -43.05 48.09
CA TYR A 92 -5.20 -42.38 47.91
C TYR A 92 -5.34 -41.18 48.85
N ILE A 93 -5.06 -41.37 50.15
CA ILE A 93 -5.17 -40.30 51.15
C ILE A 93 -4.21 -39.16 50.84
N SER A 94 -2.93 -39.48 50.59
CA SER A 94 -1.92 -38.45 50.28
C SER A 94 -2.30 -37.63 49.05
N ARG A 95 -2.75 -38.30 47.98
CA ARG A 95 -3.17 -37.61 46.74
C ARG A 95 -4.45 -36.80 46.94
N ALA A 96 -5.39 -37.27 47.75
CA ALA A 96 -6.62 -36.55 48.06
C ALA A 96 -6.34 -35.28 48.88
N ILE A 97 -5.47 -35.36 49.90
CA ILE A 97 -5.06 -34.20 50.67
C ILE A 97 -4.38 -33.16 49.77
N LEU A 98 -3.39 -33.58 48.97
CA LEU A 98 -2.70 -32.69 48.02
C LEU A 98 -3.66 -32.01 47.04
N PHE A 99 -4.66 -32.75 46.54
CA PHE A 99 -5.69 -32.19 45.66
C PHE A 99 -6.52 -31.14 46.39
N LEU A 100 -7.06 -31.46 47.59
CA LEU A 100 -7.87 -30.55 48.37
C LEU A 100 -7.11 -29.28 48.80
N ASP A 101 -5.84 -29.41 49.19
CA ASP A 101 -4.97 -28.28 49.53
C ASP A 101 -4.62 -27.41 48.33
N SER A 102 -4.69 -27.95 47.12
CA SER A 102 -4.43 -27.19 45.90
C SER A 102 -5.61 -26.33 45.43
N LEU A 103 -6.78 -26.45 46.06
CA LEU A 103 -7.96 -25.67 45.68
C LEU A 103 -7.86 -24.26 46.27
N ASP A 104 -7.80 -23.26 45.40
CA ASP A 104 -7.78 -21.84 45.80
C ASP A 104 -9.18 -21.40 46.25
N THR A 105 -9.34 -21.23 47.56
CA THR A 105 -10.61 -20.81 48.19
C THR A 105 -10.57 -19.38 48.72
N GLU A 106 -9.44 -18.69 48.52
CA GLU A 106 -9.19 -17.34 49.00
C GLU A 106 -9.53 -16.30 47.93
N ASN A 107 -9.26 -16.57 46.66
CA ASN A 107 -9.55 -15.67 45.55
C ASN A 107 -11.00 -15.81 45.07
N ARG A 108 -11.92 -15.17 45.78
CA ARG A 108 -13.37 -15.23 45.51
C ARG A 108 -13.86 -14.07 44.63
N GLY A 109 -15.07 -14.21 44.10
CA GLY A 109 -15.75 -13.21 43.26
C GLY A 109 -15.81 -13.59 41.78
N PHE A 110 -16.58 -12.82 41.03
CA PHE A 110 -17.00 -13.07 39.65
C PHE A 110 -15.79 -13.25 38.72
N PHE A 111 -14.85 -12.32 38.76
CA PHE A 111 -13.69 -12.31 37.86
C PHE A 111 -12.70 -13.45 38.13
N THR A 112 -12.55 -13.89 39.40
CA THR A 112 -11.62 -14.96 39.76
C THR A 112 -12.26 -16.34 39.65
N ALA A 113 -13.58 -16.46 39.89
CA ALA A 113 -14.29 -17.73 39.90
C ALA A 113 -14.28 -18.45 38.54
N LYS A 114 -14.33 -17.70 37.42
CA LYS A 114 -14.23 -18.29 36.06
C LYS A 114 -12.88 -18.98 35.83
N LYS A 115 -11.80 -18.36 36.31
CA LYS A 115 -10.45 -18.94 36.27
C LYS A 115 -10.35 -20.14 37.20
N PHE A 116 -10.84 -20.01 38.43
CA PHE A 116 -10.86 -21.08 39.42
C PHE A 116 -11.56 -22.35 38.90
N TYR A 117 -12.74 -22.21 38.28
CA TYR A 117 -13.46 -23.33 37.67
C TYR A 117 -12.63 -24.06 36.61
N LYS A 118 -11.97 -23.31 35.72
CA LYS A 118 -11.11 -23.87 34.67
C LYS A 118 -9.93 -24.64 35.27
N ASP A 119 -9.29 -24.09 36.30
CA ASP A 119 -8.17 -24.72 37.00
C ASP A 119 -8.63 -25.99 37.74
N PHE A 120 -9.81 -25.95 38.37
CA PHE A 120 -10.42 -27.11 39.02
C PHE A 120 -10.64 -28.27 38.06
N GLN A 121 -11.20 -28.03 36.86
CA GLN A 121 -11.44 -29.07 35.85
C GLN A 121 -10.14 -29.83 35.49
N GLY A 122 -9.02 -29.11 35.37
CA GLY A 122 -7.71 -29.71 35.17
C GLY A 122 -7.26 -30.55 36.37
N LYS A 123 -7.38 -29.99 37.58
CA LYS A 123 -6.94 -30.63 38.83
C LYS A 123 -7.75 -31.90 39.15
N ILE A 124 -9.08 -31.88 39.03
CA ILE A 124 -9.93 -33.05 39.32
C ILE A 124 -9.69 -34.18 38.30
N GLY A 125 -9.47 -33.83 37.02
CA GLY A 125 -9.13 -34.81 35.98
C GLY A 125 -7.78 -35.49 36.25
N SER A 126 -6.77 -34.72 36.68
CA SER A 126 -5.47 -35.26 37.08
C SER A 126 -5.55 -36.14 38.33
N PHE A 127 -6.28 -35.68 39.35
CA PHE A 127 -6.53 -36.44 40.58
C PHE A 127 -7.18 -37.79 40.26
N ASN A 128 -8.28 -37.82 39.50
CA ASN A 128 -9.00 -39.05 39.16
C ASN A 128 -8.09 -40.08 38.46
N LYS A 129 -7.25 -39.64 37.52
CA LYS A 129 -6.30 -40.54 36.83
C LYS A 129 -5.29 -41.18 37.78
N GLN A 130 -4.86 -40.44 38.81
CA GLN A 130 -3.87 -40.90 39.78
C GLN A 130 -4.47 -41.81 40.86
N THR A 131 -5.76 -41.65 41.18
CA THR A 131 -6.36 -42.28 42.37
C THR A 131 -7.39 -43.37 42.06
N ILE A 132 -7.87 -43.50 40.82
CA ILE A 132 -8.93 -44.44 40.45
C ILE A 132 -8.62 -45.89 40.82
N ARG A 133 -7.39 -46.36 40.57
CA ARG A 133 -6.98 -47.72 40.94
C ARG A 133 -6.97 -47.92 42.46
N SER A 134 -6.42 -46.95 43.19
CA SER A 134 -6.35 -47.01 44.64
C SER A 134 -7.74 -46.96 45.28
N TYR A 135 -8.64 -46.17 44.72
CA TYR A 135 -10.04 -46.15 45.11
C TYR A 135 -10.72 -47.52 44.92
N TYR A 136 -10.59 -48.16 43.75
CA TYR A 136 -11.19 -49.49 43.53
C TYR A 136 -10.64 -50.56 44.47
N VAL A 137 -9.34 -50.55 44.78
CA VAL A 137 -8.79 -51.45 45.80
C VAL A 137 -9.42 -51.17 47.16
N LEU A 138 -9.56 -49.90 47.56
CA LEU A 138 -10.17 -49.55 48.84
C LEU A 138 -11.65 -49.92 48.92
N GLN A 139 -12.38 -49.91 47.82
CA GLN A 139 -13.78 -50.34 47.79
C GLN A 139 -13.95 -51.82 48.17
N GLU A 140 -12.97 -52.68 47.89
CA GLU A 140 -13.04 -54.10 48.28
C GLU A 140 -12.84 -54.34 49.79
N PHE A 141 -12.12 -53.44 50.48
CA PHE A 141 -11.70 -53.65 51.88
C PHE A 141 -12.33 -52.68 52.88
N LEU A 142 -12.57 -51.44 52.46
CA LEU A 142 -13.00 -50.28 53.25
C LEU A 142 -14.07 -49.49 52.48
N ALA A 143 -15.07 -50.19 51.96
CA ALA A 143 -16.10 -49.64 51.07
C ALA A 143 -16.83 -48.45 51.70
N ASN A 144 -17.17 -48.52 52.99
CA ASN A 144 -17.95 -47.49 53.66
C ASN A 144 -17.15 -46.19 53.79
N GLU A 145 -15.92 -46.29 54.27
CA GLU A 145 -15.05 -45.15 54.52
C GLU A 145 -14.57 -44.50 53.22
N SER A 146 -14.19 -45.31 52.23
CA SER A 146 -13.79 -44.80 50.92
C SER A 146 -14.96 -44.18 50.13
N SER A 147 -16.18 -44.72 50.27
CA SER A 147 -17.38 -44.12 49.65
C SER A 147 -17.73 -42.77 50.25
N LYS A 148 -17.59 -42.60 51.58
CA LYS A 148 -17.79 -41.31 52.24
C LYS A 148 -16.84 -40.24 51.72
N VAL A 149 -15.58 -40.58 51.45
CA VAL A 149 -14.61 -39.66 50.84
C VAL A 149 -15.03 -39.31 49.41
N ALA A 150 -15.41 -40.32 48.62
CA ALA A 150 -15.88 -40.10 47.25
C ALA A 150 -17.13 -39.21 47.18
N GLU A 151 -18.05 -39.34 48.14
CA GLU A 151 -19.20 -38.46 48.28
C GLU A 151 -18.78 -37.00 48.58
N GLY A 152 -17.80 -36.81 49.48
CA GLY A 152 -17.24 -35.47 49.76
C GLY A 152 -16.65 -34.82 48.50
N LEU A 153 -15.86 -35.56 47.73
CA LEU A 153 -15.32 -35.11 46.44
C LEU A 153 -16.42 -34.79 45.40
N LYS A 154 -17.49 -35.59 45.38
CA LYS A 154 -18.66 -35.34 44.52
C LYS A 154 -19.39 -34.06 44.92
N ASN A 155 -19.53 -33.79 46.22
CA ASN A 155 -20.15 -32.57 46.72
C ASN A 155 -19.30 -31.33 46.38
N ILE A 156 -17.97 -31.44 46.45
CA ILE A 156 -17.04 -30.39 45.99
C ILE A 156 -17.25 -30.09 44.50
N ASP A 157 -17.27 -31.12 43.64
CA ASP A 157 -17.54 -30.94 42.20
C ASP A 157 -18.91 -30.30 41.95
N LYS A 158 -19.94 -30.69 42.71
CA LYS A 158 -21.28 -30.09 42.62
C LYS A 158 -21.26 -28.60 42.96
N ILE A 159 -20.67 -28.20 44.09
CA ILE A 159 -20.60 -26.80 44.50
C ILE A 159 -19.83 -25.96 43.47
N ILE A 160 -18.73 -26.49 42.92
CA ILE A 160 -17.94 -25.78 41.91
C ILE A 160 -18.72 -25.63 40.59
N ARG A 161 -19.56 -26.59 40.23
CA ARG A 161 -20.51 -26.44 39.11
C ARG A 161 -21.61 -25.42 39.42
N GLU A 162 -22.09 -25.34 40.66
CA GLU A 162 -23.04 -24.28 41.07
C GLU A 162 -22.40 -22.89 40.88
N ILE A 163 -21.15 -22.67 41.31
CA ILE A 163 -20.40 -21.43 41.08
C ILE A 163 -20.34 -21.09 39.58
N ARG A 164 -20.01 -22.07 38.74
CA ARG A 164 -19.95 -21.89 37.29
C ARG A 164 -21.32 -21.53 36.71
N ASP A 165 -22.37 -22.21 37.15
CA ASP A 165 -23.74 -21.98 36.68
C ASP A 165 -24.23 -20.56 37.01
N VAL A 166 -23.86 -20.02 38.17
CA VAL A 166 -24.15 -18.62 38.54
C VAL A 166 -23.52 -17.65 37.54
N ILE A 167 -22.26 -17.89 37.17
CA ILE A 167 -21.53 -17.07 36.20
C ILE A 167 -22.15 -17.21 34.81
N ASP A 168 -22.32 -18.43 34.31
CA ASP A 168 -22.75 -18.71 32.93
C ASP A 168 -24.20 -18.26 32.68
N LYS A 169 -25.07 -18.31 33.70
CA LYS A 169 -26.47 -17.86 33.61
C LYS A 169 -26.63 -16.35 33.86
N SER A 170 -25.58 -15.67 34.32
CA SER A 170 -25.66 -14.23 34.56
C SER A 170 -25.86 -13.44 33.26
N PRO A 171 -26.56 -12.30 33.30
CA PRO A 171 -26.67 -11.39 32.15
C PRO A 171 -25.31 -10.82 31.69
N ILE A 172 -24.27 -10.95 32.52
CA ILE A 172 -22.94 -10.38 32.32
C ILE A 172 -21.88 -11.46 32.02
N SER A 173 -22.28 -12.69 31.70
CA SER A 173 -21.38 -13.82 31.41
C SER A 173 -20.35 -13.52 30.31
N ASP A 174 -20.74 -12.67 29.36
CA ASP A 174 -19.93 -12.22 28.23
C ASP A 174 -19.13 -10.92 28.50
N LEU A 175 -19.08 -10.40 29.74
CA LEU A 175 -18.48 -9.10 30.07
C LEU A 175 -17.01 -8.97 29.64
N ASP A 176 -16.20 -10.02 29.78
CA ASP A 176 -14.80 -10.01 29.34
C ASP A 176 -14.68 -9.86 27.82
N GLU A 177 -15.57 -10.51 27.08
CA GLU A 177 -15.62 -10.40 25.63
C GLU A 177 -16.13 -9.03 25.20
N ILE A 178 -17.11 -8.44 25.90
CA ILE A 178 -17.56 -7.06 25.69
C ILE A 178 -16.38 -6.09 25.87
N LYS A 179 -15.63 -6.20 26.97
CA LYS A 179 -14.45 -5.35 27.25
C LYS A 179 -13.38 -5.50 26.16
N THR A 180 -13.15 -6.74 25.69
CA THR A 180 -12.19 -7.02 24.62
C THR A 180 -12.61 -6.39 23.30
N ASN A 181 -13.87 -6.60 22.88
CA ASN A 181 -14.41 -6.01 21.66
C ASN A 181 -14.45 -4.48 21.74
N LEU A 182 -14.74 -3.89 22.92
CA LEU A 182 -14.69 -2.44 23.12
C LEU A 182 -13.28 -1.88 22.92
N LYS A 183 -12.27 -2.57 23.45
CA LYS A 183 -10.87 -2.19 23.25
C LYS A 183 -10.49 -2.26 21.77
N GLU A 184 -10.81 -3.36 21.10
CA GLU A 184 -10.54 -3.52 19.66
C GLU A 184 -11.24 -2.43 18.84
N PHE A 185 -12.49 -2.11 19.17
CA PHE A 185 -13.23 -1.05 18.51
C PHE A 185 -12.55 0.31 18.70
N LYS A 186 -12.15 0.67 19.93
CA LYS A 186 -11.44 1.94 20.22
C LYS A 186 -10.15 2.05 19.42
N GLU A 187 -9.37 0.98 19.35
CA GLU A 187 -8.11 0.95 18.59
C GLU A 187 -8.36 1.16 17.09
N LYS A 188 -9.33 0.46 16.49
CA LYS A 188 -9.68 0.64 15.08
C LYS A 188 -10.26 2.03 14.78
N GLN A 189 -11.06 2.58 15.68
CA GLN A 189 -11.61 3.93 15.52
C GLN A 189 -10.50 4.99 15.56
N ALA A 190 -9.52 4.85 16.47
CA ALA A 190 -8.37 5.75 16.53
C ALA A 190 -7.55 5.72 15.23
N ILE A 191 -7.31 4.52 14.69
CA ILE A 191 -6.61 4.34 13.39
C ILE A 191 -7.39 5.04 12.26
N LEU A 192 -8.72 4.86 12.21
CA LEU A 192 -9.55 5.50 11.19
C LEU A 192 -9.59 7.02 11.31
N SER A 193 -9.63 7.54 12.54
CA SER A 193 -9.59 8.98 12.81
C SER A 193 -8.27 9.60 12.36
N GLU A 194 -7.13 9.00 12.71
CA GLU A 194 -5.82 9.52 12.32
C GLU A 194 -5.60 9.41 10.80
N SER A 195 -6.00 8.29 10.19
CA SER A 195 -6.02 8.12 8.74
C SER A 195 -6.86 9.20 8.06
N GLY A 196 -8.03 9.54 8.61
CA GLY A 196 -8.88 10.62 8.09
C GLY A 196 -8.23 12.01 8.13
N LYS A 197 -7.46 12.32 9.18
CA LYS A 197 -6.69 13.57 9.25
C LYS A 197 -5.59 13.60 8.19
N GLU A 198 -4.88 12.49 8.00
CA GLU A 198 -3.80 12.39 7.02
C GLU A 198 -4.33 12.48 5.58
N THR A 199 -5.44 11.82 5.27
CA THR A 199 -6.16 11.99 4.00
C THR A 199 -6.51 13.45 3.75
N THR A 200 -7.00 14.16 4.77
CA THR A 200 -7.36 15.58 4.65
C THR A 200 -6.13 16.44 4.35
N LYS A 201 -5.00 16.21 5.02
CA LYS A 201 -3.73 16.90 4.75
C LYS A 201 -3.23 16.64 3.33
N LYS A 202 -3.23 15.38 2.88
CA LYS A 202 -2.81 15.02 1.51
C LYS A 202 -3.72 15.64 0.44
N LYS A 203 -5.03 15.73 0.68
CA LYS A 203 -5.95 16.44 -0.22
C LYS A 203 -5.64 17.93 -0.31
N GLN A 204 -5.32 18.59 0.81
CA GLN A 204 -4.89 20.00 0.80
C GLN A 204 -3.56 20.18 0.06
N GLU A 205 -2.61 19.27 0.27
CA GLU A 205 -1.33 19.27 -0.44
C GLU A 205 -1.54 19.10 -1.95
N LEU A 206 -2.38 18.15 -2.38
CA LEU A 206 -2.74 17.96 -3.79
C LEU A 206 -3.31 19.23 -4.42
N GLU A 207 -4.24 19.89 -3.73
CA GLU A 207 -4.82 21.13 -4.23
C GLU A 207 -3.77 22.24 -4.36
N SER A 208 -2.86 22.36 -3.40
CA SER A 208 -1.77 23.34 -3.47
C SER A 208 -0.85 23.11 -4.68
N TYR A 209 -0.54 21.84 -5.01
CA TYR A 209 0.24 21.52 -6.21
C TYR A 209 -0.53 21.77 -7.50
N ARG A 210 -1.85 21.53 -7.52
CA ARG A 210 -2.72 21.85 -8.66
C ARG A 210 -2.76 23.35 -8.93
N GLU A 211 -2.97 24.18 -7.90
CA GLU A 211 -2.92 25.64 -8.03
C GLU A 211 -1.55 26.15 -8.50
N ALA A 212 -0.46 25.57 -7.96
CA ALA A 212 0.90 25.92 -8.37
C ALA A 212 1.16 25.56 -9.85
N ARG A 213 0.70 24.40 -10.29
CA ARG A 213 0.75 23.95 -11.68
C ARG A 213 -0.03 24.89 -12.60
N GLU A 214 -1.26 25.24 -12.25
CA GLU A 214 -2.09 26.16 -13.06
C GLU A 214 -1.42 27.53 -13.24
N LYS A 215 -0.77 28.04 -12.18
CA LYS A 215 0.02 29.30 -12.26
C LYS A 215 1.20 29.17 -13.22
N VAL A 216 1.89 28.03 -13.25
CA VAL A 216 2.98 27.77 -14.20
C VAL A 216 2.45 27.65 -15.63
N GLU A 217 1.34 26.94 -15.83
CA GLU A 217 0.68 26.81 -17.15
C GLU A 217 0.27 28.17 -17.73
N LYS A 218 -0.33 29.04 -16.91
CA LYS A 218 -0.65 30.42 -17.34
C LYS A 218 0.60 31.18 -17.77
N LYS A 219 1.71 31.08 -17.03
CA LYS A 219 2.99 31.71 -17.40
C LYS A 219 3.56 31.15 -18.70
N ILE A 220 3.48 29.85 -18.93
CA ILE A 220 3.90 29.21 -20.18
C ILE A 220 3.10 29.79 -21.34
N LEU A 221 1.78 29.91 -21.20
CA LEU A 221 0.90 30.49 -22.22
C LEU A 221 1.20 31.98 -22.47
N GLU A 222 1.48 32.76 -21.43
CA GLU A 222 1.90 34.16 -21.53
C GLU A 222 3.24 34.29 -22.27
N LEU A 223 4.23 33.46 -21.93
CA LEU A 223 5.52 33.41 -22.62
C LEU A 223 5.33 33.07 -24.11
N LYS A 224 4.55 32.03 -24.44
CA LYS A 224 4.27 31.61 -25.83
C LYS A 224 3.64 32.73 -26.67
N LYS A 225 2.75 33.53 -26.07
CA LYS A 225 2.08 34.68 -26.73
C LYS A 225 2.95 35.93 -26.78
N GLY A 226 4.01 35.99 -25.97
CA GLY A 226 4.88 37.15 -25.85
C GLY A 226 5.67 37.41 -27.15
N PRO A 227 5.90 38.69 -27.51
CA PRO A 227 6.61 39.05 -28.74
C PRO A 227 8.04 38.51 -28.76
N ALA A 228 8.66 38.35 -27.59
CA ALA A 228 10.04 37.86 -27.47
C ALA A 228 10.16 36.35 -27.78
N TYR A 229 9.17 35.54 -27.39
CA TYR A 229 9.11 34.12 -27.75
C TYR A 229 8.76 33.92 -29.22
N LEU A 230 7.79 34.69 -29.74
CA LEU A 230 7.47 34.66 -31.17
C LEU A 230 8.68 35.09 -32.02
N GLY A 231 9.42 36.09 -31.57
CA GLY A 231 10.69 36.50 -32.17
C GLY A 231 11.74 35.39 -32.13
N TYR A 232 11.89 34.69 -31.00
CA TYR A 232 12.74 33.50 -30.88
C TYR A 232 12.34 32.42 -31.89
N LYS A 233 11.06 32.04 -31.94
CA LYS A 233 10.56 30.99 -32.84
C LYS A 233 10.84 31.32 -34.30
N ARG A 234 10.58 32.57 -34.72
CA ARG A 234 10.88 33.03 -36.07
C ARG A 234 12.38 32.96 -36.40
N LEU A 235 13.25 33.36 -35.46
CA LEU A 235 14.71 33.25 -35.65
C LEU A 235 15.16 31.79 -35.74
N ASP A 236 14.54 30.90 -34.97
CA ASP A 236 14.82 29.45 -35.00
C ASP A 236 14.41 28.82 -36.34
N GLU A 237 13.23 29.16 -36.85
CA GLU A 237 12.75 28.78 -38.18
C GLU A 237 13.68 29.30 -39.29
N GLU A 238 14.09 30.57 -39.22
CA GLU A 238 15.03 31.16 -40.19
C GLU A 238 16.42 30.50 -40.13
N ARG A 239 16.87 30.08 -38.94
CA ARG A 239 18.11 29.30 -38.78
C ARG A 239 18.02 27.96 -39.49
N GLU A 240 16.92 27.24 -39.34
CA GLU A 240 16.72 25.94 -40.00
C GLU A 240 16.62 26.08 -41.52
N ASP A 241 15.91 27.10 -42.02
CA ASP A 241 15.85 27.39 -43.45
C ASP A 241 17.25 27.72 -44.01
N LEU A 242 18.06 28.53 -43.32
CA LEU A 242 19.44 28.82 -43.74
C LEU A 242 20.34 27.57 -43.71
N LYS A 243 20.18 26.68 -42.73
CA LYS A 243 20.90 25.40 -42.71
C LYS A 243 20.58 24.58 -43.96
N LYS A 244 19.30 24.52 -44.34
CA LYS A 244 18.85 23.83 -45.55
C LYS A 244 19.41 24.49 -46.80
N GLN A 245 19.31 25.82 -46.95
CA GLN A 245 19.87 26.55 -48.09
C GLN A 245 21.39 26.34 -48.24
N ILE A 246 22.14 26.39 -47.14
CA ILE A 246 23.59 26.12 -47.15
C ILE A 246 23.85 24.71 -47.66
N LYS A 247 23.13 23.71 -47.13
CA LYS A 247 23.29 22.31 -47.53
C LYS A 247 22.94 22.11 -49.01
N ASP A 248 21.81 22.62 -49.48
CA ASP A 248 21.39 22.53 -50.88
C ASP A 248 22.43 23.18 -51.81
N PHE A 249 23.03 24.28 -51.36
CA PHE A 249 24.09 24.98 -52.10
C PHE A 249 25.40 24.18 -52.15
N GLU A 250 25.80 23.58 -51.02
CA GLU A 250 26.97 22.69 -50.93
C GLU A 250 26.79 21.40 -51.76
N ASP A 251 25.59 20.84 -51.76
CA ASP A 251 25.21 19.66 -52.56
C ASP A 251 25.26 19.97 -54.06
N LYS A 252 24.83 21.19 -54.47
CA LYS A 252 24.96 21.62 -55.87
C LYS A 252 26.40 21.62 -56.34
N LEU A 253 27.33 22.18 -55.57
CA LEU A 253 28.77 22.15 -55.91
C LEU A 253 29.30 20.71 -55.96
N SER A 254 28.91 19.88 -54.99
CA SER A 254 29.30 18.47 -54.95
C SER A 254 28.80 17.69 -56.18
N ASN A 255 27.58 17.99 -56.63
CA ASN A 255 26.99 17.42 -57.85
C ASN A 255 27.73 17.89 -59.10
N ASP A 256 28.09 19.17 -59.19
CA ASP A 256 28.89 19.71 -60.31
C ASP A 256 30.29 19.03 -60.38
N PHE A 257 30.88 18.67 -59.24
CA PHE A 257 32.16 17.95 -59.14
C PHE A 257 32.04 16.42 -59.29
N SER A 258 30.84 15.85 -59.22
CA SER A 258 30.64 14.39 -59.31
C SER A 258 31.21 13.80 -60.61
N LEU A 259 31.06 14.54 -61.73
CA LEU A 259 31.61 14.18 -63.04
C LEU A 259 33.13 14.29 -63.10
N LEU A 260 33.73 15.10 -62.24
CA LEU A 260 35.18 15.34 -62.18
C LEU A 260 35.89 14.43 -61.18
N SER A 261 35.19 13.79 -60.25
CA SER A 261 35.76 12.95 -59.20
C SER A 261 36.77 11.91 -59.72
N ARG A 262 36.38 11.08 -60.71
CA ARG A 262 37.24 10.05 -61.31
C ARG A 262 38.37 10.65 -62.16
N PRO A 263 38.12 11.62 -63.07
CA PRO A 263 39.19 12.34 -63.77
C PRO A 263 40.22 12.99 -62.83
N LEU A 264 39.79 13.66 -61.76
CA LEU A 264 40.67 14.30 -60.78
C LEU A 264 41.51 13.27 -60.02
N ARG A 265 40.95 12.11 -59.62
CA ARG A 265 41.74 11.02 -59.00
C ARG A 265 42.79 10.43 -59.93
N LYS A 266 42.52 10.36 -61.24
CA LYS A 266 43.53 9.93 -62.21
C LYS A 266 44.60 10.99 -62.40
N TYR A 267 44.19 12.25 -62.49
CA TYR A 267 45.09 13.39 -62.67
C TYR A 267 45.97 13.66 -61.45
N SER A 268 45.49 13.42 -60.23
CA SER A 268 46.27 13.65 -59.01
C SER A 268 47.60 12.90 -59.00
N ARG A 269 47.66 11.71 -59.64
CA ARG A 269 48.87 10.87 -59.75
C ARG A 269 49.99 11.47 -60.61
N VAL A 270 49.65 12.42 -61.47
CA VAL A 270 50.58 13.08 -62.40
C VAL A 270 50.67 14.58 -62.15
N ALA A 271 49.89 15.10 -61.20
CA ALA A 271 49.87 16.51 -60.83
C ALA A 271 50.97 16.85 -59.83
N MET A 272 51.54 18.05 -59.94
CA MET A 272 52.54 18.55 -58.97
C MET A 272 51.98 18.71 -57.54
N ASN A 273 50.69 19.00 -57.39
CA ASN A 273 50.02 19.18 -56.09
C ASN A 273 48.96 18.07 -55.90
N GLU A 274 49.42 16.84 -55.71
CA GLU A 274 48.55 15.65 -55.57
C GLU A 274 47.51 15.82 -54.46
N SER A 275 47.91 16.38 -53.31
CA SER A 275 47.05 16.53 -52.13
C SER A 275 45.84 17.43 -52.40
N LEU A 276 46.03 18.59 -53.05
CA LEU A 276 44.93 19.49 -53.39
C LEU A 276 43.95 18.83 -54.37
N VAL A 277 44.47 18.20 -55.43
CA VAL A 277 43.64 17.53 -56.45
C VAL A 277 42.83 16.39 -55.83
N ALA A 278 43.43 15.60 -54.93
CA ALA A 278 42.75 14.52 -54.22
C ALA A 278 41.61 15.04 -53.31
N LYS A 279 41.80 16.19 -52.64
CA LYS A 279 40.75 16.84 -51.83
C LYS A 279 39.56 17.27 -52.68
N TYR A 280 39.78 17.88 -53.84
CA TYR A 280 38.67 18.23 -54.75
C TYR A 280 37.93 17.02 -55.31
N ALA A 281 38.59 15.87 -55.43
CA ALA A 281 37.97 14.63 -55.89
C ALA A 281 37.13 13.90 -54.82
N THR A 282 37.24 14.31 -53.56
CA THR A 282 36.60 13.65 -52.40
C THR A 282 35.66 14.57 -51.64
N SER A 283 36.03 15.83 -51.45
CA SER A 283 35.24 16.84 -50.73
C SER A 283 35.42 18.21 -51.39
N PRO A 284 34.78 18.45 -52.54
CA PRO A 284 34.99 19.66 -53.35
C PRO A 284 34.64 20.95 -52.60
N VAL A 285 33.63 20.92 -51.73
CA VAL A 285 33.24 22.06 -50.89
C VAL A 285 34.36 22.42 -49.90
N LEU A 286 34.82 21.47 -49.11
CA LEU A 286 35.88 21.70 -48.12
C LEU A 286 37.21 22.10 -48.77
N ALA A 287 37.53 21.47 -49.91
CA ALA A 287 38.70 21.81 -50.70
C ALA A 287 38.63 23.26 -51.18
N LEU A 288 37.48 23.70 -51.72
CA LEU A 288 37.28 25.06 -52.18
C LEU A 288 37.34 26.11 -51.07
N LEU A 289 36.78 25.81 -49.90
CA LEU A 289 36.83 26.72 -48.75
C LEU A 289 38.25 26.88 -48.18
N SER A 290 39.14 25.91 -48.42
CA SER A 290 40.54 25.93 -47.96
C SER A 290 41.53 26.40 -49.03
N ASP A 291 41.07 26.60 -50.27
CA ASP A 291 41.88 27.02 -51.42
C ASP A 291 41.81 28.55 -51.60
N GLU A 292 42.50 29.28 -50.73
CA GLU A 292 42.51 30.75 -50.72
C GLU A 292 43.00 31.36 -52.04
N LYS A 293 43.90 30.66 -52.74
CA LYS A 293 44.49 31.10 -54.01
C LYS A 293 43.71 30.64 -55.24
N GLN A 294 42.65 29.84 -55.06
CA GLN A 294 41.87 29.24 -56.14
C GLN A 294 42.74 28.46 -57.14
N GLU A 295 43.74 27.74 -56.63
CA GLU A 295 44.62 26.86 -57.40
C GLU A 295 43.83 25.81 -58.22
N ILE A 296 42.59 25.50 -57.82
CA ILE A 296 41.66 24.66 -58.59
C ILE A 296 41.47 25.11 -60.04
N ILE A 297 41.54 26.42 -60.33
CA ILE A 297 41.35 26.93 -61.70
C ILE A 297 42.49 26.41 -62.61
N GLU A 298 43.73 26.48 -62.12
CA GLU A 298 44.90 25.96 -62.83
C GLU A 298 44.88 24.43 -62.91
N VAL A 299 44.42 23.75 -61.84
CA VAL A 299 44.22 22.29 -61.84
C VAL A 299 43.22 21.89 -62.93
N LEU A 300 42.08 22.57 -63.04
CA LEU A 300 41.06 22.26 -64.05
C LEU A 300 41.55 22.57 -65.47
N LYS A 301 42.34 23.63 -65.67
CA LYS A 301 42.98 23.95 -66.95
C LYS A 301 43.96 22.85 -67.39
N LYS A 302 44.87 22.44 -66.49
CA LYS A 302 45.83 21.36 -66.77
C LYS A 302 45.12 20.01 -66.94
N LEU A 303 44.07 19.74 -66.17
CA LEU A 303 43.23 18.55 -66.36
C LEU A 303 42.61 18.54 -67.77
N LYS A 304 42.08 19.69 -68.23
CA LYS A 304 41.52 19.84 -69.58
C LYS A 304 42.56 19.52 -70.67
N GLU A 305 43.77 20.05 -70.54
CA GLU A 305 44.89 19.79 -71.46
C GLU A 305 45.28 18.31 -71.47
N ASN A 306 45.48 17.70 -70.30
CA ASN A 306 45.85 16.29 -70.17
C ASN A 306 44.76 15.33 -70.68
N ILE A 307 43.49 15.71 -70.58
CA ILE A 307 42.38 14.96 -71.18
C ILE A 307 42.45 15.05 -72.72
N LYS A 308 42.71 16.23 -73.29
CA LYS A 308 42.82 16.43 -74.75
C LYS A 308 43.99 15.65 -75.34
N GLU A 309 45.14 15.67 -74.67
CA GLU A 309 46.37 14.96 -75.06
C GLU A 309 46.33 13.44 -74.78
N ASN A 310 45.21 12.91 -74.29
CA ASN A 310 45.05 11.50 -73.90
C ASN A 310 45.99 11.02 -72.79
N LYS A 311 46.58 11.93 -72.00
CA LYS A 311 47.38 11.62 -70.79
C LYS A 311 46.51 11.15 -69.62
N VAL A 312 45.22 11.54 -69.60
CA VAL A 312 44.21 11.03 -68.66
C VAL A 312 43.19 10.20 -69.44
N GLU A 313 43.27 8.87 -69.31
CA GLU A 313 42.39 7.94 -70.02
C GLU A 313 40.93 8.03 -69.55
N LEU A 314 40.04 8.44 -70.45
CA LEU A 314 38.59 8.48 -70.25
C LEU A 314 37.90 7.92 -71.50
N LYS A 315 36.71 7.32 -71.34
CA LYS A 315 35.86 6.92 -72.48
C LYS A 315 35.35 8.16 -73.22
N ASP A 316 35.14 8.11 -74.53
CA ASP A 316 34.78 9.28 -75.36
C ASP A 316 33.58 10.08 -74.82
N LYS A 317 32.48 9.40 -74.50
CA LYS A 317 31.27 10.03 -73.92
C LYS A 317 31.53 10.68 -72.55
N GLN A 318 32.45 10.11 -71.76
CA GLN A 318 32.83 10.67 -70.46
C GLN A 318 33.81 11.84 -70.63
N LYS A 319 34.72 11.76 -71.61
CA LYS A 319 35.65 12.82 -71.98
C LYS A 319 34.91 14.10 -72.35
N GLU A 320 33.91 14.01 -73.22
CA GLU A 320 33.06 15.15 -73.59
C GLU A 320 32.35 15.78 -72.39
N LYS A 321 31.64 14.98 -71.58
CA LYS A 321 30.94 15.46 -70.38
C LYS A 321 31.88 16.09 -69.34
N THR A 322 33.07 15.54 -69.18
CA THR A 322 34.11 16.06 -68.27
C THR A 322 34.61 17.41 -68.75
N LEU A 323 34.89 17.56 -70.05
CA LEU A 323 35.31 18.82 -70.65
C LEU A 323 34.23 19.91 -70.51
N GLN A 324 32.96 19.57 -70.74
CA GLN A 324 31.83 20.48 -70.51
C GLN A 324 31.69 20.89 -69.04
N ALA A 325 31.88 19.96 -68.11
CA ALA A 325 31.85 20.27 -66.67
C ALA A 325 33.01 21.20 -66.26
N ILE A 326 34.22 20.98 -66.78
CA ILE A 326 35.37 21.86 -66.54
C ILE A 326 35.10 23.29 -67.04
N GLU A 327 34.44 23.45 -68.19
CA GLU A 327 34.12 24.77 -68.75
C GLU A 327 33.10 25.55 -67.92
N ARG A 328 32.16 24.85 -67.25
CA ARG A 328 31.18 25.48 -66.35
C ARG A 328 31.82 25.96 -65.04
N LEU A 329 32.82 25.23 -64.55
CA LEU A 329 33.56 25.52 -63.31
C LEU A 329 34.63 26.59 -63.52
N SER A 330 34.17 27.80 -63.87
CA SER A 330 35.02 28.96 -64.11
C SER A 330 35.43 29.68 -62.82
N ALA A 331 36.42 30.58 -62.92
CA ALA A 331 36.80 31.48 -61.83
C ALA A 331 35.61 32.28 -61.27
N HIS A 332 34.72 32.74 -62.15
CA HIS A 332 33.50 33.45 -61.77
C HIS A 332 32.55 32.55 -60.98
N TYR A 333 32.35 31.30 -61.41
CA TYR A 333 31.53 30.33 -60.68
C TYR A 333 32.04 30.11 -59.25
N PHE A 334 33.35 29.91 -59.07
CA PHE A 334 33.93 29.69 -57.74
C PHE A 334 33.85 30.93 -56.84
N LYS A 335 34.10 32.12 -57.40
CA LYS A 335 33.97 33.38 -56.68
C LYS A 335 32.53 33.62 -56.22
N ASP A 336 31.57 33.36 -57.10
CA ASP A 336 30.13 33.47 -56.78
C ASP A 336 29.72 32.46 -55.71
N PHE A 337 30.22 31.23 -55.80
CA PHE A 337 30.01 30.20 -54.79
C PHE A 337 30.52 30.65 -53.41
N LEU A 338 31.81 31.03 -53.33
CA LEU A 338 32.43 31.47 -52.07
C LEU A 338 31.72 32.70 -51.48
N SER A 339 31.35 33.67 -52.33
CA SER A 339 30.62 34.86 -51.89
C SER A 339 29.24 34.52 -51.32
N LYS A 340 28.46 33.67 -51.99
CA LYS A 340 27.12 33.28 -51.52
C LYS A 340 27.19 32.40 -50.28
N HIS A 341 28.10 31.44 -50.25
CA HIS A 341 28.30 30.55 -49.10
C HIS A 341 28.71 31.34 -47.85
N SER A 342 29.67 32.25 -47.97
CA SER A 342 30.10 33.11 -46.87
C SER A 342 28.99 34.04 -46.39
N ALA A 343 28.16 34.59 -47.28
CA ALA A 343 27.00 35.40 -46.92
C ALA A 343 25.96 34.60 -46.13
N LEU A 344 25.60 33.40 -46.60
CA LEU A 344 24.67 32.51 -45.90
C LEU A 344 25.20 32.08 -44.51
N LYS A 345 26.49 31.69 -44.43
CA LYS A 345 27.13 31.34 -43.15
C LYS A 345 27.20 32.51 -42.19
N SER A 346 27.49 33.71 -42.68
CA SER A 346 27.52 34.93 -41.85
C SER A 346 26.15 35.29 -41.32
N LYS A 347 25.11 35.18 -42.17
CA LYS A 347 23.72 35.38 -41.76
C LYS A 347 23.29 34.37 -40.68
N LYS A 348 23.59 33.08 -40.90
CA LYS A 348 23.34 32.03 -39.90
C LYS A 348 24.07 32.30 -38.58
N LYS A 349 25.34 32.68 -38.63
CA LYS A 349 26.14 32.99 -37.44
C LYS A 349 25.55 34.16 -36.64
N ASN A 350 25.03 35.18 -37.32
CA ASN A 350 24.34 36.29 -36.66
C ASN A 350 23.07 35.82 -35.94
N ILE A 351 22.24 35.02 -36.61
CA ILE A 351 21.03 34.44 -36.02
C ILE A 351 21.38 33.52 -34.84
N ASP A 352 22.41 32.67 -34.97
CA ASP A 352 22.90 31.82 -33.88
C ASP A 352 23.29 32.67 -32.65
N GLY A 353 23.95 33.82 -32.87
CA GLY A 353 24.30 34.77 -31.81
C GLY A 353 23.08 35.43 -31.15
N GLN A 354 22.07 35.80 -31.95
CA GLN A 354 20.81 36.35 -31.44
C GLN A 354 20.02 35.34 -30.63
N LEU A 355 20.00 34.07 -31.07
CA LEU A 355 19.36 32.97 -30.36
C LEU A 355 20.07 32.68 -29.03
N LEU A 356 21.42 32.69 -29.01
CA LEU A 356 22.19 32.49 -27.77
C LEU A 356 21.94 33.57 -26.71
N GLY A 357 21.70 34.81 -27.15
CA GLY A 357 21.40 35.93 -26.26
C GLY A 357 19.93 36.00 -25.79
N ASN A 358 19.05 35.13 -26.27
CA ASN A 358 17.64 35.17 -25.95
C ASN A 358 17.31 34.32 -24.71
N SER A 359 17.11 34.98 -23.57
CA SER A 359 16.78 34.31 -22.30
C SER A 359 15.38 33.70 -22.26
N VAL A 360 14.47 34.10 -23.16
CA VAL A 360 13.06 33.68 -23.13
C VAL A 360 12.90 32.18 -23.34
N ASN A 361 13.78 31.57 -24.15
CA ASN A 361 13.78 30.12 -24.33
C ASN A 361 14.25 29.40 -23.04
N GLN A 362 15.19 29.98 -22.29
CA GLN A 362 15.60 29.43 -20.99
C GLN A 362 14.44 29.52 -19.99
N ASP A 363 13.81 30.69 -19.88
CA ASP A 363 12.65 30.89 -19.01
C ASP A 363 11.49 29.94 -19.34
N TYR A 364 11.23 29.73 -20.64
CA TYR A 364 10.21 28.79 -21.12
C TYR A 364 10.53 27.35 -20.71
N ASN A 365 11.75 26.88 -20.95
CA ASN A 365 12.17 25.53 -20.57
C ASN A 365 12.19 25.32 -19.05
N ASP A 366 12.57 26.34 -18.28
CA ASP A 366 12.50 26.32 -16.82
C ASP A 366 11.06 26.20 -16.32
N MET A 367 10.10 26.86 -16.98
CA MET A 367 8.68 26.72 -16.66
C MET A 367 8.17 25.31 -17.01
N LEU A 368 8.55 24.74 -18.16
CA LEU A 368 8.20 23.37 -18.52
C LEU A 368 8.72 22.36 -17.49
N TYR A 369 9.97 22.51 -17.07
CA TYR A 369 10.55 21.68 -16.02
C TYR A 369 9.78 21.78 -14.70
N LYS A 370 9.39 23.01 -14.30
CA LYS A 370 8.56 23.23 -13.10
C LYS A 370 7.17 22.60 -13.22
N GLN A 371 6.55 22.69 -14.40
CA GLN A 371 5.25 22.06 -14.67
C GLN A 371 5.34 20.54 -14.50
N GLU A 372 6.35 19.91 -15.12
CA GLU A 372 6.58 18.47 -15.01
C GLU A 372 6.83 18.05 -13.56
N HIS A 373 7.60 18.85 -12.81
CA HIS A 373 7.81 18.62 -11.38
C HIS A 373 6.49 18.58 -10.59
N PHE A 374 5.60 19.56 -10.80
CA PHE A 374 4.30 19.58 -10.12
C PHE A 374 3.37 18.45 -10.57
N ILE A 375 3.39 18.06 -11.86
CA ILE A 375 2.66 16.89 -12.35
C ILE A 375 3.11 15.64 -11.58
N LYS A 376 4.42 15.42 -11.46
CA LYS A 376 4.97 14.28 -10.73
C LYS A 376 4.56 14.29 -9.25
N LYS A 377 4.56 15.46 -8.61
CA LYS A 377 4.10 15.62 -7.22
C LYS A 377 2.62 15.31 -7.05
N CYS A 378 1.76 15.79 -7.94
CA CYS A 378 0.34 15.44 -7.93
C CYS A 378 0.13 13.92 -8.05
N LYS A 379 0.82 13.26 -8.99
CA LYS A 379 0.72 11.80 -9.17
C LYS A 379 1.11 11.04 -7.90
N GLN A 380 2.23 11.41 -7.29
CA GLN A 380 2.69 10.79 -6.04
C GLN A 380 1.64 10.92 -4.91
N VAL A 381 1.05 12.11 -4.75
CA VAL A 381 0.03 12.33 -3.70
C VAL A 381 -1.26 11.55 -3.99
N ILE A 382 -1.64 11.39 -5.26
CA ILE A 382 -2.80 10.58 -5.67
C ILE A 382 -2.56 9.09 -5.38
N GLU A 383 -1.38 8.56 -5.71
CA GLU A 383 -1.00 7.17 -5.38
C GLU A 383 -1.07 6.91 -3.88
N ASP A 384 -0.54 7.84 -3.09
CA ASP A 384 -0.60 7.80 -1.63
C ASP A 384 -2.04 7.79 -1.11
N LEU A 385 -2.90 8.70 -1.61
CA LEU A 385 -4.32 8.74 -1.25
C LEU A 385 -5.04 7.42 -1.56
N ASN A 386 -4.77 6.85 -2.75
CA ASN A 386 -5.32 5.56 -3.15
C ASN A 386 -4.88 4.42 -2.22
N HIS A 387 -3.63 4.44 -1.76
CA HIS A 387 -3.14 3.47 -0.78
C HIS A 387 -3.85 3.63 0.58
N HIS A 388 -4.02 4.86 1.06
CA HIS A 388 -4.73 5.15 2.31
C HIS A 388 -6.20 4.69 2.26
N ASP A 389 -6.90 4.92 1.14
CA ASP A 389 -8.30 4.49 0.98
C ASP A 389 -8.43 2.96 1.02
N LYS A 390 -7.51 2.23 0.37
CA LYS A 390 -7.46 0.75 0.45
C LYS A 390 -7.24 0.26 1.89
N SER A 391 -6.35 0.91 2.64
CA SER A 391 -6.10 0.57 4.05
C SER A 391 -7.29 0.90 4.95
N LYS A 392 -7.98 2.01 4.70
CA LYS A 392 -9.17 2.43 5.44
C LYS A 392 -10.33 1.43 5.25
N ASN A 393 -10.53 0.93 4.05
CA ASN A 393 -11.57 -0.06 3.75
C ASN A 393 -11.34 -1.40 4.45
N LYS A 394 -10.10 -1.76 4.81
CA LYS A 394 -9.80 -2.98 5.58
C LYS A 394 -10.13 -2.85 7.07
N ALA A 395 -10.19 -1.63 7.60
CA ALA A 395 -10.49 -1.37 9.01
C ALA A 395 -12.02 -1.28 9.23
N GLU A 396 -12.73 -2.38 8.96
CA GLU A 396 -14.18 -2.44 9.11
C GLU A 396 -14.59 -2.39 10.59
N LEU A 397 -15.29 -1.32 10.99
CA LEU A 397 -15.89 -1.18 12.32
C LEU A 397 -17.26 -1.83 12.45
N GLY A 398 -17.99 -1.97 11.33
CA GLY A 398 -19.37 -2.47 11.30
C GLY A 398 -19.56 -3.81 12.02
N PRO A 399 -18.79 -4.85 11.70
CA PRO A 399 -18.93 -6.16 12.34
C PRO A 399 -18.70 -6.12 13.86
N ILE A 400 -17.73 -5.32 14.33
CA ILE A 400 -17.44 -5.20 15.77
C ILE A 400 -18.54 -4.41 16.47
N LYS A 401 -19.03 -3.34 15.82
CA LYS A 401 -20.15 -2.53 16.32
C LYS A 401 -21.39 -3.40 16.54
N GLU A 402 -21.79 -4.13 15.51
CA GLU A 402 -22.98 -4.98 15.53
C GLU A 402 -22.83 -6.10 16.57
N LYS A 403 -21.64 -6.69 16.67
CA LYS A 403 -21.33 -7.66 17.73
C LYS A 403 -21.49 -7.05 19.13
N LEU A 404 -20.95 -5.85 19.36
CA LEU A 404 -21.09 -5.13 20.63
C LEU A 404 -22.55 -4.81 20.95
N GLU A 405 -23.30 -4.25 20.00
CA GLU A 405 -24.73 -3.94 20.15
C GLU A 405 -25.55 -5.17 20.54
N ASN A 406 -25.29 -6.31 19.89
CA ASN A 406 -25.94 -7.58 20.21
C ASN A 406 -25.60 -8.07 21.62
N MET A 407 -24.34 -7.98 22.04
CA MET A 407 -23.91 -8.42 23.38
C MET A 407 -24.46 -7.51 24.48
N LEU A 408 -24.38 -6.19 24.30
CA LEU A 408 -24.96 -5.22 25.23
C LEU A 408 -26.48 -5.38 25.30
N GLY A 409 -27.14 -5.61 24.17
CA GLY A 409 -28.58 -5.81 24.13
C GLY A 409 -29.04 -7.07 24.88
N LYS A 410 -28.27 -8.16 24.83
CA LYS A 410 -28.51 -9.34 25.68
C LYS A 410 -28.37 -9.03 27.16
N MET A 411 -27.36 -8.25 27.54
CA MET A 411 -27.08 -7.89 28.93
C MET A 411 -28.24 -7.12 29.59
N VAL A 412 -28.88 -6.19 28.87
CA VAL A 412 -29.99 -5.38 29.40
C VAL A 412 -31.38 -5.78 28.89
N MET A 413 -31.47 -6.88 28.12
CA MET A 413 -32.69 -7.36 27.46
C MET A 413 -33.43 -6.28 26.64
N LYS A 414 -32.67 -5.42 25.95
CA LYS A 414 -33.20 -4.34 25.10
C LYS A 414 -32.38 -4.21 23.83
N LYS A 415 -32.90 -3.49 22.83
CA LYS A 415 -32.11 -3.15 21.65
C LYS A 415 -31.16 -2.01 22.03
N VAL A 416 -29.86 -2.25 21.95
CA VAL A 416 -28.82 -1.22 22.14
C VAL A 416 -28.29 -0.82 20.78
N VAL A 417 -28.17 0.48 20.55
CA VAL A 417 -27.55 1.05 19.34
C VAL A 417 -26.42 1.97 19.76
N ILE A 418 -25.22 1.69 19.27
CA ILE A 418 -24.05 2.52 19.50
C ILE A 418 -24.05 3.62 18.44
N VAL A 419 -24.08 4.88 18.86
CA VAL A 419 -24.01 6.03 17.95
C VAL A 419 -22.60 6.62 17.97
N ASP A 420 -22.09 6.92 16.78
CA ASP A 420 -20.84 7.65 16.59
C ASP A 420 -21.19 9.08 16.17
N GLU A 421 -20.59 10.10 16.80
CA GLU A 421 -20.82 11.50 16.44
C GLU A 421 -20.43 11.79 14.98
N LEU A 422 -19.53 10.97 14.41
CA LEU A 422 -19.11 11.04 13.02
C LEU A 422 -20.15 10.51 12.03
N GLY A 423 -21.07 9.64 12.47
CA GLY A 423 -22.09 9.02 11.61
C GLY A 423 -23.16 10.02 11.12
N LYS A 424 -23.50 11.03 11.93
CA LYS A 424 -24.45 12.08 11.54
C LYS A 424 -23.95 13.05 10.47
N LYS A 425 -22.64 13.04 10.13
CA LYS A 425 -22.03 13.96 9.15
C LYS A 425 -21.67 13.31 7.81
N LYS A 426 -21.74 11.98 7.69
CA LYS A 426 -21.20 11.25 6.52
C LYS A 426 -22.21 10.95 5.41
N GLU A 427 -23.50 10.89 5.70
CA GLU A 427 -24.52 10.55 4.68
C GLU A 427 -24.68 11.64 3.59
N ASP A 428 -24.13 12.84 3.76
CA ASP A 428 -24.24 13.93 2.78
C ASP A 428 -23.01 14.15 1.87
N LYS A 429 -21.91 13.35 1.98
CA LYS A 429 -20.64 13.71 1.29
C LYS A 429 -19.83 12.61 0.58
N GLU A 430 -20.21 11.33 0.61
CA GLU A 430 -19.35 10.26 0.05
C GLU A 430 -19.62 9.88 -1.43
N GLU A 431 -20.63 10.41 -2.11
CA GLU A 431 -20.75 10.31 -3.58
C GLU A 431 -20.04 11.48 -4.27
N SER A 432 -18.78 11.32 -4.72
CA SER A 432 -18.16 12.15 -5.80
C SER A 432 -16.62 12.00 -5.93
N SER A 433 -15.92 11.40 -4.97
CA SER A 433 -14.45 11.59 -4.91
C SER A 433 -13.63 10.68 -5.84
N SER A 434 -13.88 9.37 -5.87
CA SER A 434 -13.01 8.41 -6.55
C SER A 434 -13.07 8.45 -8.08
N GLU A 435 -14.26 8.69 -8.66
CA GLU A 435 -14.42 8.82 -10.12
C GLU A 435 -13.78 10.10 -10.67
N LYS A 436 -13.69 11.15 -9.84
CA LYS A 436 -13.12 12.44 -10.24
C LYS A 436 -11.59 12.39 -10.40
N TYR A 437 -10.89 11.54 -9.64
CA TYR A 437 -9.43 11.43 -9.74
C TYR A 437 -8.98 10.61 -10.95
N GLN A 438 -9.76 9.60 -11.36
CA GLN A 438 -9.45 8.79 -12.56
C GLN A 438 -9.72 9.56 -13.86
N SER A 439 -10.77 10.40 -13.90
CA SER A 439 -11.03 11.25 -15.07
C SER A 439 -9.94 12.31 -15.31
N ASP A 440 -9.31 12.80 -14.24
CA ASP A 440 -8.23 13.78 -14.33
C ASP A 440 -6.94 13.16 -14.91
N GLU A 441 -6.70 11.86 -14.70
CA GLU A 441 -5.53 11.14 -15.21
C GLU A 441 -5.67 10.83 -16.72
N GLU A 442 -6.87 10.41 -17.16
CA GLU A 442 -7.16 10.14 -18.58
C GLU A 442 -7.17 11.40 -19.46
N ASN A 443 -7.62 12.54 -18.92
CA ASN A 443 -7.54 13.81 -19.64
C ASN A 443 -6.09 14.35 -19.71
N GLN A 444 -5.27 14.07 -18.68
CA GLN A 444 -3.85 14.47 -18.65
C GLN A 444 -2.95 13.67 -19.61
N GLU A 445 -3.24 12.39 -19.86
CA GLU A 445 -2.51 11.64 -20.90
C GLU A 445 -2.83 12.12 -22.32
N LYS A 446 -4.04 12.66 -22.53
CA LYS A 446 -4.47 13.17 -23.84
C LYS A 446 -3.86 14.53 -24.16
N GLU A 447 -3.81 15.47 -23.20
CA GLU A 447 -3.17 16.79 -23.41
C GLU A 447 -1.65 16.68 -23.59
N ASN A 448 -0.96 15.85 -22.80
CA ASN A 448 0.49 15.69 -22.94
C ASN A 448 0.90 14.99 -24.24
N LYS A 449 0.06 14.11 -24.80
CA LYS A 449 0.30 13.53 -26.13
C LYS A 449 0.19 14.58 -27.23
N ALA A 450 -0.82 15.44 -27.18
CA ALA A 450 -1.03 16.50 -28.17
C ALA A 450 0.13 17.51 -28.24
N ASP A 451 0.63 17.99 -27.10
CA ASP A 451 1.78 18.93 -27.06
C ASP A 451 3.11 18.26 -27.47
N SER A 452 3.27 16.95 -27.26
CA SER A 452 4.46 16.19 -27.67
C SER A 452 4.51 15.85 -29.17
N GLU A 453 3.35 15.87 -29.83
CA GLU A 453 3.22 15.67 -31.28
C GLU A 453 3.46 17.01 -32.02
N GLU A 454 2.98 18.14 -31.50
CA GLU A 454 3.25 19.48 -32.05
C GLU A 454 4.72 19.94 -31.94
N SER A 455 5.52 19.30 -31.09
CA SER A 455 6.96 19.59 -30.93
C SER A 455 7.87 18.67 -31.75
N LYS A 456 7.29 17.71 -32.50
CA LYS A 456 8.01 16.78 -33.38
C LYS A 456 7.72 16.99 -34.87
N GLU A 457 6.75 17.83 -35.22
CA GLU A 457 6.54 18.38 -36.57
C GLU A 457 7.22 19.75 -36.69
#